data_AF-A0A7X8VBY0-F1
#
_entry.id   AF-A0A7X8VBY0-F1
#
_cell.length_a   1.000
_cell.length_b   1.000
_cell.length_c   1.000
_cell.angle_alpha   90.00
_cell.angle_beta   90.00
_cell.angle_gamma   90.00
#
_symmetry.space_group_name_H-M   'P 1'
#
loop_
_entity.id
_entity.type
_entity.pdbx_description
1 polymer ?
#
loop_
_entity_poly.entity_id
_entity_poly.type
_entity_poly.pdbx_seq_one_letter_code
_entity_poly.pdbx_strand_id
1 'polypeptide(L)'
;MQIQGKTRFTLLAISKLYNTRVNLVGIDENHRWIRPMPVYQSDIFAQEKRVFEIFGVTELVLNDWWGTAPRAEDRFYVRNPQLLPQLIKVLDETSKVKLLRSLVDDSVDSIFSRGRTLGLIKAVVKDVNFRRNPYNPLEYEARLVFEDTVGNMSYNWMVTDLMWHRTFQDFIRKNPGQLSNRLKETRQMLNTRESYFVIGLTRTFLEHPGPYGGCWPQVLGIIVL
;
A
#
# COMPACT_ATOMS: atom_id res chain seq x y z
N MET A 1 -1.81 -32.45 -16.45
CA MET A 1 -1.84 -31.64 -15.20
C MET A 1 -2.00 -30.19 -15.57
N GLN A 2 -3.20 -29.62 -15.44
CA GLN A 2 -3.38 -28.16 -15.49
C GLN A 2 -2.71 -27.58 -14.25
N ILE A 3 -1.83 -26.59 -14.43
CA ILE A 3 -1.26 -25.84 -13.31
C ILE A 3 -2.37 -24.91 -12.79
N GLN A 4 -3.23 -25.46 -11.93
CA GLN A 4 -4.06 -24.64 -11.03
C GLN A 4 -3.10 -23.80 -10.16
N GLY A 5 -3.40 -22.51 -10.00
CA GLY A 5 -2.76 -21.67 -8.98
C GLY A 5 -1.88 -20.52 -9.45
N LYS A 6 -1.71 -20.28 -10.75
CA LYS A 6 -1.04 -19.04 -11.24
C LYS A 6 -2.03 -17.88 -11.25
N THR A 7 -1.64 -16.76 -10.63
CA THR A 7 -2.41 -15.51 -10.59
C THR A 7 -1.57 -14.39 -11.18
N ARG A 8 -2.18 -13.56 -12.03
CA ARG A 8 -1.60 -12.28 -12.46
C ARG A 8 -2.01 -11.19 -11.50
N PHE A 9 -1.03 -10.59 -10.87
CA PHE A 9 -1.21 -9.58 -9.82
C PHE A 9 -0.56 -8.28 -10.26
N THR A 10 -1.36 -7.22 -10.35
CA THR A 10 -0.85 -5.86 -10.59
C THR A 10 -0.62 -5.19 -9.24
N LEU A 11 0.63 -4.95 -8.89
CA LEU A 11 1.00 -4.35 -7.62
C LEU A 11 0.72 -2.83 -7.62
N LEU A 12 0.07 -2.33 -6.58
CA LEU A 12 -0.25 -0.90 -6.41
C LEU A 12 0.49 -0.26 -5.23
N ALA A 13 0.81 -1.04 -4.19
CA ALA A 13 1.53 -0.54 -3.02
C ALA A 13 2.37 -1.61 -2.34
N ILE A 14 3.52 -1.19 -1.80
CA ILE A 14 4.34 -1.99 -0.88
C ILE A 14 4.35 -1.27 0.46
N SER A 15 3.66 -1.82 1.45
CA SER A 15 3.60 -1.25 2.79
C SER A 15 4.56 -1.98 3.72
N LYS A 16 5.34 -1.25 4.52
CA LYS A 16 6.15 -1.78 5.61
C LYS A 16 5.26 -2.38 6.69
N LEU A 17 5.65 -3.54 7.21
CA LEU A 17 5.14 -4.11 8.46
C LEU A 17 6.30 -4.19 9.47
N TYR A 18 6.06 -4.78 10.64
CA TYR A 18 7.11 -4.99 11.64
C TYR A 18 8.25 -5.87 11.09
N ASN A 19 9.50 -5.56 11.46
CA ASN A 19 10.72 -6.21 11.00
C ASN A 19 10.89 -6.19 9.47
N THR A 20 11.23 -7.32 8.88
CA THR A 20 11.47 -7.52 7.45
C THR A 20 10.19 -7.83 6.67
N ARG A 21 9.01 -7.84 7.31
CA ARG A 21 7.75 -8.12 6.64
C ARG A 21 7.26 -6.92 5.84
N VAL A 22 6.61 -7.20 4.73
CA VAL A 22 5.91 -6.22 3.91
C VAL A 22 4.52 -6.73 3.58
N ASN A 23 3.65 -5.79 3.26
CA ASN A 23 2.36 -6.05 2.67
C ASN A 23 2.42 -5.65 1.20
N LEU A 24 2.17 -6.60 0.31
CA LEU A 24 1.96 -6.32 -1.11
C LEU A 24 0.46 -6.15 -1.31
N VAL A 25 0.07 -5.04 -1.95
CA VAL A 25 -1.33 -4.72 -2.17
C VAL A 25 -1.52 -4.35 -3.62
N GLY A 26 -2.53 -4.93 -4.25
CA GLY A 26 -2.79 -4.78 -5.65
C GLY A 26 -4.08 -5.46 -6.05
N ILE A 27 -4.21 -5.78 -7.34
CA ILE A 27 -5.41 -6.38 -7.91
C ILE A 27 -5.07 -7.56 -8.82
N ASP A 28 -6.05 -8.45 -9.05
CA ASP A 28 -5.97 -9.42 -10.14
C ASP A 28 -6.45 -8.89 -11.49
N GLU A 29 -6.44 -9.76 -12.49
CA GLU A 29 -6.93 -9.49 -13.85
C GLU A 29 -8.43 -9.10 -13.93
N ASN A 30 -9.21 -9.44 -12.90
CA ASN A 30 -10.62 -9.08 -12.77
C ASN A 30 -10.83 -7.83 -11.91
N HIS A 31 -9.76 -7.08 -11.61
CA HIS A 31 -9.77 -5.89 -10.76
C HIS A 31 -10.22 -6.16 -9.32
N ARG A 32 -10.12 -7.41 -8.84
CA ARG A 32 -10.39 -7.74 -7.44
C ARG A 32 -9.16 -7.45 -6.61
N TRP A 33 -9.33 -6.79 -5.47
CA TRP A 33 -8.26 -6.51 -4.53
C TRP A 33 -7.66 -7.82 -3.99
N ILE A 34 -6.32 -7.87 -3.97
CA ILE A 34 -5.55 -9.00 -3.46
C ILE A 34 -4.46 -8.48 -2.51
N ARG A 35 -4.27 -9.23 -1.42
CA ARG A 35 -3.24 -9.04 -0.42
C ARG A 35 -2.48 -10.37 -0.19
N PRO A 36 -1.37 -10.61 -0.91
CA PRO A 36 -0.53 -11.78 -0.68
C PRO A 36 0.12 -11.72 0.71
N MET A 37 0.01 -12.80 1.48
CA MET A 37 0.58 -12.90 2.83
C MET A 37 1.04 -14.33 3.16
N PRO A 38 2.07 -14.51 4.01
CA PRO A 38 3.02 -13.49 4.45
C PRO A 38 4.05 -13.18 3.35
N VAL A 39 4.51 -11.93 3.26
CA VAL A 39 5.59 -11.51 2.34
C VAL A 39 6.68 -10.76 3.13
N TYR A 40 7.94 -10.96 2.73
CA TYR A 40 9.12 -10.30 3.30
C TYR A 40 9.79 -9.40 2.26
N GLN A 41 10.59 -8.43 2.72
CA GLN A 41 11.34 -7.54 1.84
C GLN A 41 12.25 -8.30 0.86
N SER A 42 12.78 -9.45 1.26
CA SER A 42 13.57 -10.33 0.39
C SER A 42 12.77 -10.92 -0.77
N ASP A 43 11.46 -11.14 -0.59
CA ASP A 43 10.58 -11.70 -1.64
C ASP A 43 10.29 -10.70 -2.76
N ILE A 44 10.62 -9.42 -2.59
CA ILE A 44 10.54 -8.40 -3.66
C ILE A 44 11.47 -8.78 -4.84
N PHE A 45 12.49 -9.60 -4.55
CA PHE A 45 13.48 -10.09 -5.49
C PHE A 45 13.40 -11.61 -5.60
N ALA A 46 13.62 -12.14 -6.81
CA ALA A 46 13.88 -13.56 -7.04
C ALA A 46 15.18 -13.67 -7.84
N GLN A 47 16.15 -14.46 -7.33
CA GLN A 47 17.47 -14.60 -7.95
C GLN A 47 18.12 -13.23 -8.26
N GLU A 48 18.08 -12.33 -7.26
CA GLU A 48 18.56 -10.93 -7.34
C GLU A 48 17.85 -10.01 -8.34
N LYS A 49 16.88 -10.52 -9.10
CA LYS A 49 16.05 -9.71 -9.99
C LYS A 49 14.81 -9.23 -9.26
N ARG A 50 14.45 -7.96 -9.42
CA ARG A 50 13.19 -7.43 -8.89
C ARG A 50 12.02 -8.09 -9.61
N VAL A 51 11.12 -8.73 -8.85
CA VAL A 51 9.93 -9.40 -9.39
C VAL A 51 8.62 -8.72 -9.01
N PHE A 52 8.66 -7.82 -8.02
CA PHE A 52 7.55 -6.97 -7.62
C PHE A 52 7.91 -5.49 -7.83
N GLU A 53 7.16 -4.83 -8.70
CA GLU A 53 7.32 -3.43 -9.07
C GLU A 53 5.96 -2.74 -9.05
N ILE A 54 5.89 -1.47 -8.62
CA ILE A 54 4.63 -0.73 -8.61
C ILE A 54 4.14 -0.58 -10.06
N PHE A 55 2.88 -0.90 -10.31
CA PHE A 55 2.28 -1.11 -11.64
C PHE A 55 2.90 -2.25 -12.47
N GLY A 56 3.72 -3.09 -11.85
CA GLY A 56 4.18 -4.35 -12.40
C GLY A 56 3.09 -5.41 -12.35
N VAL A 57 2.87 -6.10 -13.46
CA VAL A 57 2.07 -7.32 -13.53
C VAL A 57 3.00 -8.50 -13.26
N THR A 58 2.87 -9.08 -12.08
CA THR A 58 3.64 -10.27 -11.66
C THR A 58 2.77 -11.50 -11.79
N GLU A 59 3.27 -12.54 -12.43
CA GLU A 59 2.69 -13.88 -12.36
C GLU A 59 3.30 -14.61 -11.17
N LEU A 60 2.46 -15.13 -10.27
CA LEU A 60 2.89 -15.84 -9.07
C LEU A 60 1.87 -16.90 -8.65
N VAL A 61 2.23 -17.73 -7.68
CA VAL A 61 1.31 -18.72 -7.11
C VAL A 61 0.67 -18.20 -5.83
N LEU A 62 -0.66 -18.14 -5.81
CA LEU A 62 -1.46 -17.73 -4.67
C LEU A 62 -2.51 -18.81 -4.36
N ASN A 63 -2.63 -19.15 -3.08
CA ASN A 63 -3.69 -20.03 -2.58
C ASN A 63 -4.72 -19.24 -1.79
N ASP A 64 -5.88 -19.85 -1.56
CA ASP A 64 -6.87 -19.31 -0.64
C ASP A 64 -6.28 -19.20 0.77
N TRP A 65 -6.68 -18.14 1.48
CA TRP A 65 -6.23 -17.92 2.85
C TRP A 65 -6.97 -18.84 3.82
N TRP A 66 -6.21 -19.62 4.58
CA TRP A 66 -6.72 -20.56 5.59
C TRP A 66 -6.53 -20.11 7.04
N GLY A 67 -6.07 -18.88 7.27
CA GLY A 67 -5.84 -18.36 8.63
C GLY A 67 -7.12 -17.82 9.28
N THR A 68 -7.04 -17.56 10.59
CA THR A 68 -8.15 -16.98 11.37
C THR A 68 -8.55 -15.59 10.88
N ALA A 69 -9.86 -15.30 10.88
CA ALA A 69 -10.45 -14.04 10.42
C ALA A 69 -10.00 -13.63 9.00
N PRO A 70 -10.25 -14.49 7.98
CA PRO A 70 -9.91 -14.19 6.58
C PRO A 70 -10.59 -12.92 6.13
N ARG A 71 -9.86 -12.08 5.41
CA ARG A 71 -10.45 -11.01 4.61
C ARG A 71 -10.61 -11.48 3.18
N ALA A 72 -11.60 -10.94 2.48
CA ALA A 72 -11.86 -11.30 1.08
C ALA A 72 -10.63 -11.12 0.18
N GLU A 73 -9.75 -10.17 0.51
CA GLU A 73 -8.55 -9.87 -0.25
C GLU A 73 -7.34 -10.75 0.11
N ASP A 74 -7.32 -11.39 1.28
CA ASP A 74 -6.15 -12.10 1.77
C ASP A 74 -5.92 -13.38 0.94
N ARG A 75 -4.68 -13.57 0.48
CA ARG A 75 -4.25 -14.77 -0.26
C ARG A 75 -2.94 -15.30 0.31
N PHE A 76 -2.81 -16.61 0.39
CA PHE A 76 -1.58 -17.23 0.89
C PHE A 76 -0.50 -17.20 -0.20
N TYR A 77 0.59 -16.49 0.07
CA TYR A 77 1.74 -16.39 -0.83
C TYR A 77 2.61 -17.65 -0.74
N VAL A 78 2.68 -18.42 -1.84
CA VAL A 78 3.40 -19.70 -1.87
C VAL A 78 4.85 -19.48 -2.32
N ARG A 79 5.81 -19.74 -1.43
CA ARG A 79 7.23 -19.80 -1.79
C ARG A 79 7.55 -21.18 -2.33
N ASN A 80 7.66 -21.30 -3.65
CA ASN A 80 8.08 -22.52 -4.32
C ASN A 80 9.34 -22.24 -5.16
N PRO A 81 10.50 -22.83 -4.83
CA PRO A 81 11.73 -22.65 -5.60
C PRO A 81 11.62 -23.05 -7.08
N GLN A 82 10.68 -23.94 -7.42
CA GLN A 82 10.45 -24.39 -8.80
C GLN A 82 9.49 -23.46 -9.58
N LEU A 83 8.73 -22.62 -8.88
CA LEU A 83 7.74 -21.70 -9.45
C LEU A 83 7.95 -20.31 -8.86
N LEU A 84 9.05 -19.67 -9.27
CA LEU A 84 9.38 -18.32 -8.83
C LEU A 84 8.40 -17.30 -9.44
N PRO A 85 8.04 -16.22 -8.71
CA PRO A 85 7.30 -15.11 -9.29
C PRO A 85 8.04 -14.52 -10.48
N GLN A 86 7.30 -14.10 -11.49
CA GLN A 86 7.87 -13.50 -12.70
C GLN A 86 7.18 -12.17 -12.99
N LEU A 87 7.97 -11.09 -13.04
CA LEU A 87 7.49 -9.81 -13.56
C LEU A 87 7.30 -9.95 -15.07
N ILE A 88 6.05 -9.87 -15.53
CA ILE A 88 5.68 -10.04 -16.94
C ILE A 88 5.84 -8.73 -17.70
N LYS A 89 5.37 -7.63 -17.12
CA LYS A 89 5.46 -6.28 -17.68
C LYS A 89 5.24 -5.23 -16.59
N VAL A 90 5.66 -4.00 -16.86
CA VAL A 90 5.24 -2.81 -16.12
C VAL A 90 4.26 -2.04 -17.00
N LEU A 91 3.14 -1.58 -16.45
CA LEU A 91 2.15 -0.82 -17.21
C LEU A 91 2.77 0.50 -17.71
N ASP A 92 2.40 0.91 -18.94
CA ASP A 92 2.72 2.25 -19.45
C ASP A 92 1.83 3.32 -18.79
N GLU A 93 2.18 4.60 -18.97
CA GLU A 93 1.45 5.71 -18.34
C GLU A 93 -0.04 5.74 -18.68
N THR A 94 -0.39 5.50 -19.95
CA THR A 94 -1.79 5.45 -20.40
C THR A 94 -2.57 4.35 -19.66
N SER A 95 -1.97 3.17 -19.50
CA SER A 95 -2.55 2.03 -18.80
C SER A 95 -2.64 2.26 -17.29
N LYS A 96 -1.64 2.91 -16.68
CA LYS A 96 -1.68 3.31 -15.26
C LYS A 96 -2.84 4.25 -15.00
N VAL A 97 -2.98 5.32 -15.79
CA VAL A 97 -4.06 6.30 -15.67
C VAL A 97 -5.42 5.63 -15.81
N LYS A 98 -5.59 4.82 -16.86
CA LYS A 98 -6.84 4.07 -17.10
C LYS A 98 -7.17 3.15 -15.93
N LEU A 99 -6.18 2.44 -15.41
CA LEU A 99 -6.37 1.52 -14.30
C LEU A 99 -6.82 2.27 -13.05
N LEU A 100 -6.08 3.28 -12.61
CA LEU A 100 -6.38 4.04 -11.39
C LEU A 100 -7.77 4.68 -11.43
N ARG A 101 -8.15 5.28 -12.56
CA ARG A 101 -9.47 5.89 -12.74
C ARG A 101 -10.61 4.87 -12.73
N SER A 102 -10.33 3.61 -13.11
CA SER A 102 -11.31 2.52 -13.04
C SER A 102 -11.45 1.89 -11.65
N LEU A 103 -10.44 2.09 -10.78
CA LEU A 103 -10.38 1.49 -9.44
C LEU A 103 -10.73 2.47 -8.32
N VAL A 104 -10.73 3.78 -8.59
CA VAL A 104 -10.94 4.80 -7.55
C VAL A 104 -12.33 4.63 -6.94
N ASP A 105 -12.35 4.54 -5.62
CA ASP A 105 -13.54 4.51 -4.80
C ASP A 105 -13.95 5.94 -4.42
N ASP A 106 -15.26 6.17 -4.25
CA ASP A 106 -15.80 7.50 -3.98
C ASP A 106 -15.32 8.08 -2.63
N SER A 107 -15.20 7.26 -1.60
CA SER A 107 -14.85 7.68 -0.24
C SER A 107 -14.23 6.54 0.58
N VAL A 108 -13.67 6.88 1.74
CA VAL A 108 -13.20 5.88 2.70
C VAL A 108 -14.33 4.95 3.15
N ASP A 109 -15.48 5.53 3.47
CA ASP A 109 -16.63 4.79 3.97
C ASP A 109 -17.20 3.83 2.91
N SER A 110 -17.19 4.18 1.63
CA SER A 110 -17.65 3.29 0.55
C SER A 110 -16.78 2.03 0.42
N ILE A 111 -15.54 2.08 0.92
CA ILE A 111 -14.63 0.93 1.00
C ILE A 111 -14.96 0.09 2.23
N PHE A 112 -14.86 0.67 3.42
CA PHE A 112 -14.84 -0.11 4.67
C PHE A 112 -16.22 -0.49 5.21
N SER A 113 -17.30 0.21 4.81
CA SER A 113 -18.67 -0.14 5.24
C SER A 113 -19.22 -1.41 4.58
N ARG A 114 -18.64 -1.84 3.46
CA ARG A 114 -19.11 -2.97 2.64
C ARG A 114 -18.25 -4.23 2.78
N GLY A 115 -17.44 -4.32 3.83
CA GLY A 115 -16.64 -5.50 4.14
C GLY A 115 -15.31 -5.62 3.38
N ARG A 116 -14.99 -4.70 2.46
CA ARG A 116 -13.65 -4.59 1.88
C ARG A 116 -12.68 -3.99 2.90
N THR A 117 -11.41 -4.37 2.83
CA THR A 117 -10.34 -3.85 3.70
C THR A 117 -9.23 -3.15 2.93
N LEU A 118 -9.40 -3.00 1.62
CA LEU A 118 -8.51 -2.32 0.70
C LEU A 118 -9.31 -1.47 -0.27
N GLY A 119 -8.74 -0.34 -0.66
CA GLY A 119 -9.32 0.52 -1.68
C GLY A 119 -8.36 1.58 -2.15
N LEU A 120 -8.81 2.35 -3.14
CA LEU A 120 -8.05 3.44 -3.75
C LEU A 120 -8.89 4.71 -3.67
N ILE A 121 -8.35 5.78 -3.10
CA ILE A 121 -9.07 7.06 -3.03
C ILE A 121 -8.26 8.19 -3.64
N LYS A 122 -8.95 9.23 -4.08
CA LYS A 122 -8.36 10.57 -4.21
C LYS A 122 -8.52 11.32 -2.89
N ALA A 123 -7.55 12.17 -2.57
CA ALA A 123 -7.54 12.90 -1.31
C ALA A 123 -7.00 14.32 -1.46
N VAL A 124 -7.55 15.23 -0.65
CA VAL A 124 -7.02 16.58 -0.46
C VAL A 124 -6.16 16.58 0.80
N VAL A 125 -4.86 16.80 0.62
CA VAL A 125 -3.88 16.70 1.71
C VAL A 125 -3.75 18.03 2.46
N LYS A 126 -4.11 18.04 3.74
CA LYS A 126 -4.00 19.21 4.62
C LYS A 126 -2.63 19.32 5.27
N ASP A 127 -2.03 18.18 5.62
CA ASP A 127 -0.72 18.15 6.27
C ASP A 127 0.06 16.85 6.00
N VAL A 128 1.39 16.95 6.01
CA VAL A 128 2.32 15.83 5.83
C VAL A 128 3.31 15.86 6.99
N ASN A 129 3.30 14.81 7.81
CA ASN A 129 4.15 14.70 8.99
C ASN A 129 5.15 13.56 8.80
N PHE A 130 6.41 13.83 9.15
CA PHE A 130 7.45 12.81 9.20
C PHE A 130 8.35 13.11 10.41
N ARG A 131 8.35 12.22 11.41
CA ARG A 131 9.04 12.45 12.69
C ARG A 131 9.61 11.16 13.23
N ARG A 132 10.56 11.23 14.16
CA ARG A 132 11.00 10.02 14.88
C ARG A 132 9.86 9.46 15.70
N ASN A 133 9.74 8.13 15.69
CA ASN A 133 8.78 7.44 16.53
C ASN A 133 9.22 7.59 18.00
N PRO A 134 8.36 8.14 18.88
CA PRO A 134 8.73 8.39 20.28
C PRO A 134 9.00 7.10 21.07
N TYR A 135 8.41 5.97 20.65
CA TYR A 135 8.56 4.67 21.30
C TYR A 135 9.69 3.83 20.67
N ASN A 136 10.09 4.15 19.45
CA ASN A 136 11.24 3.54 18.78
C ASN A 136 12.04 4.62 18.03
N PRO A 137 12.97 5.31 18.70
CA PRO A 137 13.70 6.45 18.12
C PRO A 137 14.56 6.11 16.89
N LEU A 138 14.78 4.81 16.61
CA LEU A 138 15.45 4.32 15.40
C LEU A 138 14.54 4.32 14.17
N GLU A 139 13.24 4.46 14.37
CA GLU A 139 12.24 4.49 13.30
C GLU A 139 11.62 5.87 13.14
N TYR A 140 11.23 6.18 11.91
CA TYR A 140 10.41 7.35 11.62
C TYR A 140 8.95 6.92 11.45
N GLU A 141 8.05 7.74 11.95
CA GLU A 141 6.62 7.67 11.72
C GLU A 141 6.25 8.73 10.66
N ALA A 142 5.53 8.29 9.63
CA ALA A 142 4.95 9.16 8.62
C ALA A 142 3.43 9.21 8.83
N ARG A 143 2.82 10.40 8.76
CA ARG A 143 1.36 10.56 8.81
C ARG A 143 0.89 11.59 7.79
N LEU A 144 -0.33 11.41 7.30
CA LEU A 144 -1.03 12.37 6.47
C LEU A 144 -2.30 12.82 7.17
N VAL A 145 -2.54 14.13 7.14
CA VAL A 145 -3.85 14.70 7.42
C VAL A 145 -4.51 15.01 6.08
N PHE A 146 -5.67 14.43 5.81
CA PHE A 146 -6.34 14.56 4.51
C PHE A 146 -7.86 14.43 4.61
N GLU A 147 -8.54 14.81 3.55
CA GLU A 147 -9.98 14.59 3.33
C GLU A 147 -10.16 13.79 2.03
N ASP A 148 -11.14 12.88 1.98
CA ASP A 148 -11.54 12.27 0.70
C ASP A 148 -12.38 13.26 -0.15
N THR A 149 -12.66 12.89 -1.39
CA THR A 149 -13.31 13.80 -2.36
C THR A 149 -14.80 14.03 -2.14
N VAL A 150 -15.47 13.20 -1.34
CA VAL A 150 -16.92 13.34 -1.04
C VAL A 150 -17.14 14.21 0.19
N GLY A 151 -16.18 14.24 1.12
CA GLY A 151 -15.96 15.37 2.02
C GLY A 151 -16.54 15.27 3.45
N ASN A 152 -16.09 16.24 4.27
CA ASN A 152 -16.40 16.58 5.68
C ASN A 152 -15.73 15.79 6.81
N MET A 153 -14.99 14.71 6.53
CA MET A 153 -14.20 14.02 7.55
C MET A 153 -12.71 14.22 7.30
N SER A 154 -12.02 14.76 8.31
CA SER A 154 -10.57 14.85 8.31
C SER A 154 -9.98 13.58 8.90
N TYR A 155 -9.12 12.91 8.12
CA TYR A 155 -8.40 11.71 8.51
C TYR A 155 -6.98 12.06 8.89
N ASN A 156 -6.47 11.49 9.99
CA ASN A 156 -5.07 11.58 10.40
C ASN A 156 -4.48 10.17 10.50
N TRP A 157 -3.99 9.64 9.39
CA TRP A 157 -3.57 8.25 9.29
C TRP A 157 -2.07 8.09 9.13
N MET A 158 -1.57 6.98 9.65
CA MET A 158 -0.20 6.55 9.44
C MET A 158 -0.01 6.16 7.97
N VAL A 159 1.11 6.60 7.40
CA VAL A 159 1.59 6.16 6.10
C VAL A 159 2.60 5.05 6.33
N THR A 160 2.34 3.88 5.76
CA THR A 160 3.22 2.71 5.84
C THR A 160 3.86 2.38 4.51
N ASP A 161 3.67 3.19 3.47
CA ASP A 161 4.34 3.07 2.18
C ASP A 161 5.87 2.98 2.34
N LEU A 162 6.42 1.83 1.96
CA LEU A 162 7.84 1.53 2.13
C LEU A 162 8.73 2.49 1.31
N MET A 163 8.30 2.89 0.13
CA MET A 163 9.07 3.76 -0.76
C MET A 163 9.01 5.21 -0.31
N TRP A 164 7.86 5.62 0.19
CA TRP A 164 7.71 6.92 0.84
C TRP A 164 8.66 7.08 2.02
N HIS A 165 8.67 6.10 2.92
CA HIS A 165 9.56 6.10 4.10
C HIS A 165 11.03 6.19 3.70
N ARG A 166 11.49 5.35 2.76
CA ARG A 166 12.88 5.37 2.30
C ARG A 166 13.25 6.72 1.68
N THR A 167 12.34 7.32 0.89
CA THR A 167 12.57 8.64 0.26
C THR A 167 12.83 9.72 1.29
N PHE A 168 12.04 9.80 2.37
CA PHE A 168 12.25 10.79 3.42
C PHE A 168 13.48 10.53 4.27
N GLN A 169 13.77 9.26 4.59
CA GLN A 169 14.98 8.89 5.31
C GLN A 169 16.25 9.27 4.53
N ASP A 170 16.29 8.97 3.23
CA ASP A 170 17.40 9.37 2.36
C ASP A 170 17.51 10.88 2.22
N PHE A 171 16.37 11.59 2.12
CA PHE A 171 16.36 13.05 2.07
C PHE A 171 16.97 13.67 3.34
N ILE A 172 16.57 13.22 4.53
CA ILE A 172 17.09 13.71 5.82
C ILE A 172 18.59 13.47 5.91
N ARG A 173 19.06 12.29 5.48
CA ARG A 173 20.49 11.97 5.49
C ARG A 173 21.30 12.89 4.58
N LYS A 174 20.78 13.23 3.40
CA LYS A 174 21.47 14.09 2.41
C LYS A 174 21.32 15.58 2.70
N ASN A 175 20.21 15.99 3.33
CA ASN A 175 19.85 17.40 3.56
C ASN A 175 19.42 17.64 5.02
N PRO A 176 20.33 17.55 6.00
CA PRO A 176 20.00 17.79 7.40
C PRO A 176 19.33 19.16 7.60
N GLY A 177 18.26 19.20 8.39
CA GLY A 177 17.51 20.43 8.70
C GLY A 177 16.51 20.91 7.64
N GLN A 178 16.46 20.31 6.45
CA GLN A 178 15.56 20.75 5.36
C GLN A 178 14.21 20.03 5.31
N LEU A 179 13.94 19.13 6.27
CA LEU A 179 12.74 18.27 6.26
C LEU A 179 11.44 19.09 6.23
N SER A 180 11.34 20.17 7.00
CA SER A 180 10.12 21.00 7.07
C SER A 180 9.73 21.57 5.70
N ASN A 181 10.71 22.10 4.95
CA ASN A 181 10.48 22.60 3.59
C ASN A 181 10.05 21.47 2.66
N ARG A 182 10.73 20.32 2.74
CA ARG A 182 10.39 19.15 1.93
C ARG A 182 8.97 18.64 2.18
N LEU A 183 8.50 18.66 3.43
CA LEU A 183 7.13 18.27 3.77
C LEU A 183 6.09 19.25 3.18
N LYS A 184 6.38 20.57 3.20
CA LYS A 184 5.53 21.59 2.55
C LYS A 184 5.47 21.41 1.04
N GLU A 185 6.61 21.21 0.38
CA GLU A 185 6.68 20.90 -1.06
C GLU A 185 5.88 19.64 -1.40
N THR A 186 6.04 18.60 -0.57
CA THR A 186 5.34 17.34 -0.77
C THR A 186 3.83 17.52 -0.64
N ARG A 187 3.37 18.26 0.36
CA ARG A 187 1.95 18.60 0.50
C ARG A 187 1.43 19.33 -0.74
N GLN A 188 2.17 20.33 -1.23
CA GLN A 188 1.78 21.07 -2.42
C GLN A 188 1.69 20.14 -3.63
N MET A 189 2.72 19.33 -3.86
CA MET A 189 2.78 18.37 -4.96
C MET A 189 1.61 17.39 -4.94
N LEU A 190 1.26 16.83 -3.78
CA LEU A 190 0.14 15.88 -3.66
C LEU A 190 -1.22 16.51 -3.99
N ASN A 191 -1.37 17.83 -3.80
CA ASN A 191 -2.61 18.55 -4.12
C ASN A 191 -2.63 19.14 -5.54
N THR A 192 -1.48 19.38 -6.16
CA THR A 192 -1.42 19.94 -7.52
C THR A 192 -1.35 18.88 -8.60
N ARG A 193 -0.82 17.69 -8.29
CA ARG A 193 -0.75 16.55 -9.21
C ARG A 193 -1.91 15.58 -8.98
N GLU A 194 -2.23 14.80 -10.00
CA GLU A 194 -3.21 13.72 -9.87
C GLU A 194 -2.64 12.62 -8.97
N SER A 195 -3.08 12.60 -7.71
CA SER A 195 -2.56 11.72 -6.66
C SER A 195 -3.65 10.78 -6.13
N TYR A 196 -3.25 9.55 -5.82
CA TYR A 196 -4.12 8.51 -5.29
C TYR A 196 -3.48 7.86 -4.05
N PHE A 197 -4.31 7.52 -3.07
CA PHE A 197 -3.89 6.76 -1.90
C PHE A 197 -4.45 5.35 -1.97
N VAL A 198 -3.56 4.36 -1.90
CA VAL A 198 -3.94 2.98 -1.61
C VAL A 198 -4.12 2.90 -0.10
N ILE A 199 -5.34 2.62 0.36
CA ILE A 199 -5.67 2.59 1.78
C ILE A 199 -6.07 1.18 2.21
N GLY A 200 -5.94 0.90 3.50
CA GLY A 200 -6.41 -0.36 4.04
C GLY A 200 -6.45 -0.43 5.55
N LEU A 201 -7.01 -1.53 6.04
CA LEU A 201 -7.18 -1.79 7.46
C LEU A 201 -6.13 -2.78 7.99
N THR A 202 -5.54 -2.48 9.14
CA THR A 202 -4.74 -3.43 9.94
C THR A 202 -5.62 -4.57 10.46
N ARG A 203 -5.05 -5.70 10.91
CA ARG A 203 -5.80 -6.72 11.66
C ARG A 203 -6.47 -6.12 12.90
N THR A 204 -7.51 -6.77 13.41
CA THR A 204 -8.22 -6.34 14.61
C THR A 204 -7.26 -6.27 15.80
N PHE A 205 -7.28 -5.15 16.53
CA PHE A 205 -6.55 -4.98 17.79
C PHE A 205 -7.54 -5.13 18.94
N LEU A 206 -7.27 -6.06 19.87
CA LEU A 206 -8.17 -6.33 21.00
C LEU A 206 -8.03 -5.30 22.13
N GLU A 207 -6.79 -4.90 22.45
CA GLU A 207 -6.50 -3.98 23.57
C GLU A 207 -6.80 -2.52 23.21
N HIS A 208 -6.52 -2.14 21.96
CA HIS A 208 -6.73 -0.79 21.43
C HIS A 208 -7.47 -0.87 20.09
N PRO A 209 -8.79 -1.16 20.11
CA PRO A 209 -9.56 -1.34 18.89
C PRO A 209 -9.59 -0.06 18.05
N GLY A 210 -9.33 -0.22 16.75
CA GLY A 210 -9.46 0.87 15.79
C GLY A 210 -10.92 1.16 15.41
N PRO A 211 -11.17 2.27 14.70
CA PRO A 211 -12.52 2.77 14.43
C PRO A 211 -13.34 1.89 13.47
N TYR A 212 -12.70 1.01 12.69
CA TYR A 212 -13.39 0.14 11.72
C TYR A 212 -13.43 -1.31 12.22
N GLY A 213 -14.41 -1.62 13.07
CA GLY A 213 -14.59 -2.98 13.62
C GLY A 213 -13.35 -3.47 14.39
N GLY A 214 -12.68 -2.58 15.11
CA GLY A 214 -11.43 -2.86 15.84
C GLY A 214 -10.16 -2.82 14.97
N CYS A 215 -10.27 -2.55 13.68
CA CYS A 215 -9.14 -2.38 12.77
C CYS A 215 -8.75 -0.90 12.64
N TRP A 216 -7.44 -0.63 12.52
CA TRP A 216 -6.91 0.72 12.29
C TRP A 216 -6.69 0.99 10.80
N PRO A 217 -7.09 2.16 10.29
CA PRO A 217 -6.85 2.54 8.90
C PRO A 217 -5.42 3.06 8.68
N GLN A 218 -4.89 2.80 7.49
CA GLN A 218 -3.54 3.20 7.09
C GLN A 218 -3.52 3.60 5.61
N VAL A 219 -2.61 4.52 5.27
CA VAL A 219 -2.21 4.79 3.88
C VAL A 219 -1.06 3.84 3.55
N LEU A 220 -1.36 2.84 2.74
CA LEU A 220 -0.45 1.75 2.38
C LEU A 220 0.48 2.13 1.21
N GLY A 221 0.01 3.03 0.34
CA GLY A 221 0.75 3.49 -0.83
C GLY A 221 0.31 4.88 -1.27
N ILE A 222 1.24 5.68 -1.77
CA ILE A 222 0.99 7.00 -2.36
C ILE A 222 1.43 6.97 -3.82
N ILE A 223 0.48 7.19 -4.71
CA ILE A 223 0.68 7.18 -6.16
C ILE A 223 0.50 8.61 -6.67
N VAL A 224 1.48 9.09 -7.42
CA VAL A 224 1.46 10.41 -8.07
C VAL A 224 1.72 10.21 -9.55
N LEU A 225 0.82 10.71 -10.40
CA LEU A 225 0.98 10.74 -11.86
C LEU A 225 1.65 12.04 -12.33
#